data_AF-A0A0D2FBC0-F1
#
_entry.id   AF-A0A0D2FBC0-F1
#
_cell.length_a   1.000
_cell.length_b   1.000
_cell.length_c   1.000
_cell.angle_alpha   90.00
_cell.angle_beta   90.00
_cell.angle_gamma   90.00
#
_symmetry.space_group_name_H-M   'P 1'
#
loop_
_entity.id
_entity.type
_entity.pdbx_description
1 polymer ?
#
loop_
_entity_poly.entity_id
_entity_poly.type
_entity_poly.pdbx_seq_one_letter_code
_entity_poly.pdbx_strand_id
1 'polypeptide(L)'
;MDHHKQSIHPISHSDLPFLSDLVHTCKLALPINRLLFKDWPNEGAQKPLYAAAVETAFQGEFVDCLKSIDEKSGDILGYLALTRKRSSTGNTNNQPPSGKGIGSEKPQDIPEFFNSEVLEAVSGAVSEIARSAVGFDHFGTTSCGQRSPPMLTKREQSSHISALSLRPVGKG
;
A
#
# COMPACT_ATOMS: atom_id res chain seq x y z
N MET A 1 0.21 -32.89 -13.64
CA MET A 1 -0.06 -31.69 -12.83
C MET A 1 0.86 -30.62 -13.39
N ASP A 2 0.35 -29.78 -14.28
CA ASP A 2 1.15 -28.65 -14.77
C ASP A 2 1.29 -27.66 -13.62
N HIS A 3 2.44 -27.63 -12.98
CA HIS A 3 2.73 -26.59 -12.01
C HIS A 3 2.82 -25.27 -12.77
N HIS A 4 1.89 -24.34 -12.49
CA HIS A 4 2.03 -22.96 -12.93
C HIS A 4 3.36 -22.44 -12.39
N LYS A 5 4.35 -22.30 -13.28
CA LYS A 5 5.65 -21.81 -12.90
C LYS A 5 5.54 -20.30 -12.74
N GLN A 6 5.90 -19.81 -11.57
CA GLN A 6 5.80 -18.39 -11.23
C GLN A 6 7.20 -17.84 -10.96
N SER A 7 7.41 -16.58 -11.35
CA SER A 7 8.66 -15.86 -11.09
C SER A 7 8.38 -14.47 -10.53
N ILE A 8 9.36 -13.92 -9.80
CA ILE A 8 9.29 -12.59 -9.21
C ILE A 8 10.27 -11.68 -9.96
N HIS A 9 9.79 -10.52 -10.40
CA HIS A 9 10.57 -9.55 -11.17
C HIS A 9 10.42 -8.15 -10.59
N PRO A 10 11.40 -7.25 -10.80
CA PRO A 10 11.19 -5.82 -10.60
C PRO A 10 10.06 -5.30 -11.49
N ILE A 11 9.36 -4.28 -11.01
CA ILE A 11 8.38 -3.55 -11.81
C ILE A 11 9.08 -2.64 -12.81
N SER A 12 8.52 -2.54 -14.01
CA SER A 12 8.87 -1.53 -15.01
C SER A 12 7.76 -0.50 -15.15
N HIS A 13 8.09 0.67 -15.70
CA HIS A 13 7.13 1.75 -15.92
C HIS A 13 5.91 1.32 -16.76
N SER A 14 6.07 0.35 -17.67
CA SER A 14 4.99 -0.22 -18.47
C SER A 14 3.92 -0.95 -17.64
N ASP A 15 4.26 -1.41 -16.43
CA ASP A 15 3.32 -2.17 -15.59
C ASP A 15 2.37 -1.25 -14.81
N LEU A 16 2.73 0.03 -14.63
CA LEU A 16 2.03 0.95 -13.72
C LEU A 16 0.53 1.09 -14.00
N PRO A 17 0.05 1.16 -15.26
CA PRO A 17 -1.39 1.22 -15.52
C PRO A 17 -2.12 -0.02 -15.00
N PHE A 18 -1.61 -1.22 -15.30
CA PHE A 18 -2.19 -2.47 -14.82
C PHE A 18 -2.14 -2.57 -13.28
N LEU A 19 -1.01 -2.19 -12.68
CA LEU A 19 -0.84 -2.22 -11.24
C LEU A 19 -1.77 -1.24 -10.52
N SER A 20 -2.04 -0.09 -11.11
CA SER A 20 -3.00 0.89 -10.58
C SER A 20 -4.41 0.29 -10.53
N ASP A 21 -4.84 -0.38 -11.60
CA ASP A 21 -6.13 -1.08 -11.66
C ASP A 21 -6.18 -2.28 -10.71
N LEU A 22 -5.09 -3.03 -10.59
CA LEU A 22 -4.97 -4.14 -9.65
C LEU A 22 -5.10 -3.66 -8.21
N VAL A 23 -4.37 -2.61 -7.83
CA VAL A 23 -4.46 -2.01 -6.48
C VAL A 23 -5.87 -1.49 -6.23
N HIS A 24 -6.47 -0.76 -7.18
CA HIS A 24 -7.87 -0.33 -7.05
C HIS A 24 -8.81 -1.50 -6.78
N THR A 25 -8.72 -2.57 -7.57
CA THR A 25 -9.54 -3.78 -7.42
C THR A 25 -9.33 -4.45 -6.06
N CYS A 26 -8.08 -4.59 -5.61
CA CYS A 26 -7.77 -5.14 -4.29
C CYS A 26 -8.30 -4.26 -3.16
N LYS A 27 -8.26 -2.93 -3.32
CA LYS A 27 -8.79 -1.98 -2.34
C LYS A 27 -10.32 -1.99 -2.29
N LEU A 28 -11.02 -2.27 -3.40
CA LEU A 28 -12.47 -2.49 -3.40
C LEU A 28 -12.88 -3.71 -2.54
N ALA A 29 -12.01 -4.70 -2.42
CA ALA A 29 -12.26 -5.89 -1.60
C ALA A 29 -12.06 -5.67 -0.09
N LEU A 30 -11.45 -4.56 0.33
CA LEU A 30 -11.20 -4.28 1.76
C LEU A 30 -12.45 -3.69 2.44
N PRO A 31 -13.02 -4.34 3.47
CA PRO A 31 -14.22 -3.84 4.14
C PRO A 31 -14.07 -2.43 4.73
N ILE A 32 -12.89 -2.10 5.26
CA ILE A 32 -12.62 -0.76 5.83
C ILE A 32 -12.84 0.35 4.82
N ASN A 33 -12.56 0.10 3.54
CA ASN A 33 -12.69 1.12 2.51
C ASN A 33 -14.16 1.51 2.27
N ARG A 34 -15.12 0.62 2.57
CA ARG A 34 -16.57 0.93 2.54
C ARG A 34 -16.99 1.95 3.59
N LEU A 35 -16.23 2.05 4.68
CA LEU A 35 -16.45 3.02 5.76
C LEU A 35 -15.61 4.28 5.55
N LEU A 36 -14.43 4.12 4.96
CA LEU A 36 -13.46 5.20 4.78
C LEU A 36 -13.90 6.20 3.70
N PHE A 37 -14.35 5.75 2.54
CA PHE A 37 -14.80 6.66 1.48
C PHE A 37 -16.27 7.00 1.64
N LYS A 38 -16.61 8.28 1.43
CA LYS A 38 -17.99 8.72 1.16
C LYS A 38 -18.42 8.21 -0.22
N ASP A 39 -19.71 7.92 -0.35
CA ASP A 39 -20.35 7.46 -1.59
C ASP A 39 -19.69 6.21 -2.21
N TRP A 40 -19.55 5.16 -1.40
CA TRP A 40 -18.87 3.93 -1.81
C TRP A 40 -19.66 3.11 -2.86
N PRO A 41 -19.01 2.61 -3.94
CA PRO A 41 -17.66 2.93 -4.37
C PRO A 41 -17.60 4.30 -5.08
N ASN A 42 -16.52 5.04 -4.86
CA ASN A 42 -16.29 6.35 -5.46
C ASN A 42 -15.12 6.26 -6.45
N GLU A 43 -15.34 5.64 -7.60
CA GLU A 43 -14.27 5.37 -8.57
C GLU A 43 -13.54 6.65 -9.02
N GLY A 44 -14.26 7.77 -9.11
CA GLY A 44 -13.71 9.07 -9.50
C GLY A 44 -12.64 9.58 -8.55
N ALA A 45 -12.78 9.32 -7.24
CA ALA A 45 -11.75 9.62 -6.25
C ALA A 45 -10.72 8.48 -6.11
N GLN A 46 -11.18 7.23 -6.17
CA GLN A 46 -10.36 6.06 -5.85
C GLN A 46 -9.32 5.73 -6.91
N LYS A 47 -9.67 5.78 -8.20
CA LYS A 47 -8.74 5.42 -9.27
C LYS A 47 -7.54 6.37 -9.32
N PRO A 48 -7.70 7.72 -9.34
CA PRO A 48 -6.56 8.63 -9.30
C PRO A 48 -5.73 8.48 -8.02
N LEU A 49 -6.38 8.29 -6.88
CA LEU A 49 -5.69 8.11 -5.59
C LEU A 49 -4.76 6.90 -5.60
N TYR A 50 -5.25 5.74 -6.07
CA TYR A 50 -4.45 4.52 -6.09
C TYR A 50 -3.42 4.51 -7.21
N ALA A 51 -3.70 5.13 -8.36
CA ALA A 51 -2.70 5.34 -9.39
C ALA A 51 -1.51 6.17 -8.87
N ALA A 52 -1.81 7.29 -8.20
CA ALA A 52 -0.78 8.12 -7.59
C ALA A 52 0.00 7.38 -6.49
N ALA A 53 -0.65 6.51 -5.72
CA ALA A 53 0.02 5.69 -4.71
C ALA A 53 0.99 4.68 -5.33
N VAL A 54 0.60 4.03 -6.43
CA VAL A 54 1.46 3.10 -7.19
C VAL A 54 2.65 3.85 -7.81
N GLU A 55 2.41 4.99 -8.44
CA GLU A 55 3.47 5.82 -9.02
C GLU A 55 4.46 6.33 -7.97
N THR A 56 3.95 6.83 -6.84
CA THR A 56 4.79 7.30 -5.72
C THR A 56 5.64 6.17 -5.15
N ALA A 57 5.08 4.96 -5.02
CA ALA A 57 5.82 3.80 -4.55
C ALA A 57 6.92 3.41 -5.55
N PHE A 58 6.62 3.44 -6.85
CA PHE A 58 7.58 3.13 -7.91
C PHE A 58 8.75 4.13 -7.98
N GLN A 59 8.50 5.41 -7.70
CA GLN A 59 9.54 6.45 -7.67
C GLN A 59 10.31 6.51 -6.33
N GLY A 60 9.92 5.72 -5.33
CA GLY A 60 10.50 5.79 -4.00
C GLY A 60 11.88 5.14 -3.90
N GLU A 61 12.91 5.92 -3.56
CA GLU A 61 14.30 5.43 -3.41
C GLU A 61 14.46 4.27 -2.40
N PHE A 62 13.60 4.24 -1.37
CA PHE A 62 13.63 3.20 -0.32
C PHE A 62 12.54 2.14 -0.49
N VAL A 63 11.95 2.03 -1.68
CA VAL A 63 10.85 1.13 -1.98
C VAL A 63 11.24 0.17 -3.11
N ASP A 64 11.31 -1.12 -2.79
CA ASP A 64 11.44 -2.16 -3.80
C ASP A 64 10.04 -2.55 -4.30
N CYS A 65 9.76 -2.25 -5.55
CA CYS A 65 8.52 -2.65 -6.23
C CYS A 65 8.73 -3.92 -7.05
N LEU A 66 8.08 -5.01 -6.64
CA LEU A 66 8.17 -6.33 -7.24
C LEU A 66 6.81 -6.79 -7.78
N LYS A 67 6.83 -7.54 -8.88
CA LYS A 67 5.68 -8.22 -9.47
C LYS A 67 5.89 -9.73 -9.50
N SER A 68 4.82 -10.49 -9.29
CA SER A 68 4.80 -11.93 -9.60
C SER A 68 4.17 -12.16 -10.96
N ILE A 69 4.74 -13.07 -11.74
CA ILE A 69 4.33 -13.34 -13.13
C ILE A 69 4.10 -14.85 -13.31
N ASP A 70 3.05 -15.23 -14.04
CA ASP A 70 2.92 -16.58 -14.59
C ASP A 70 3.89 -16.74 -15.77
N GLU A 71 4.86 -17.66 -15.68
CA GLU A 71 5.90 -17.80 -16.71
C GLU A 71 5.35 -18.33 -18.05
N LYS A 72 4.16 -18.93 -18.07
CA LYS A 72 3.58 -19.49 -19.30
C LYS A 72 2.83 -18.43 -20.09
N SER A 73 2.03 -17.59 -19.44
CA SER A 73 1.28 -16.53 -20.12
C SER A 73 2.01 -15.18 -20.13
N GLY A 74 2.90 -14.93 -19.17
CA GLY A 74 3.50 -13.62 -18.94
C GLY A 74 2.58 -12.67 -18.14
N ASP A 75 1.46 -13.17 -17.63
CA ASP A 75 0.51 -12.34 -16.88
C ASP A 75 1.04 -11.97 -15.50
N ILE A 76 0.83 -10.73 -15.09
CA ILE A 76 1.12 -10.28 -13.74
C ILE A 76 0.05 -10.81 -12.79
N LEU A 77 0.46 -11.68 -11.87
CA LEU A 77 -0.39 -12.30 -10.86
C LEU A 77 -0.49 -11.46 -9.58
N GLY A 78 0.50 -10.60 -9.32
CA GLY A 78 0.54 -9.83 -8.09
C GLY A 78 1.64 -8.77 -8.05
N TYR A 79 1.55 -7.97 -7.00
CA TYR A 79 2.35 -6.79 -6.72
C TYR A 79 2.73 -6.76 -5.25
N LEU A 80 3.98 -6.40 -4.99
CA LEU A 80 4.52 -6.17 -3.66
C LEU A 80 5.40 -4.92 -3.68
N ALA A 81 5.08 -3.96 -2.82
CA ALA A 81 5.95 -2.85 -2.46
C ALA A 81 6.56 -3.09 -1.08
N LEU A 82 7.88 -3.17 -1.01
CA LEU A 82 8.64 -3.29 0.23
C LEU A 82 9.31 -1.97 0.53
N THR A 83 8.92 -1.30 1.62
CA THR A 83 9.60 -0.11 2.10
C THR A 83 10.54 -0.46 3.24
N ARG A 84 11.84 -0.22 3.07
CA ARG A 84 12.80 -0.39 4.19
C ARG A 84 12.66 0.80 5.15
N LYS A 85 12.32 0.53 6.40
CA LYS A 85 12.30 1.52 7.48
C LYS A 85 13.48 1.25 8.41
N ARG A 86 14.44 2.17 8.46
CA ARG A 86 15.58 2.08 9.38
C ARG A 86 15.21 2.66 10.74
N SER A 87 15.67 2.04 11.82
CA SER A 87 15.53 2.61 13.16
C SER A 87 16.32 3.91 13.26
N SER A 88 15.68 4.99 13.72
CA SER A 88 16.43 6.18 14.15
C SER A 88 16.97 5.90 15.55
N THR A 89 18.07 5.16 15.63
CA THR A 89 18.82 4.93 16.88
C THR A 89 20.22 5.49 16.68
N GLY A 90 20.35 6.81 16.73
CA GLY A 90 21.65 7.47 16.58
C GLY A 90 21.59 8.96 16.22
N ASN A 91 21.10 9.80 17.13
CA ASN A 91 21.86 11.01 17.52
C ASN A 91 21.26 11.60 18.79
N THR A 92 22.07 11.57 19.84
CA THR A 92 22.00 12.48 20.97
C THR A 92 21.97 13.93 20.48
N ASN A 93 21.20 14.76 21.18
CA ASN A 93 21.19 16.23 21.13
C ASN A 93 20.33 16.89 20.02
N ASN A 94 19.14 17.34 20.44
CA ASN A 94 18.40 18.51 19.95
C ASN A 94 18.27 18.73 18.43
N GLN A 95 17.62 17.81 17.72
CA GLN A 95 16.56 18.13 16.76
C GLN A 95 15.97 16.80 16.26
N PRO A 96 14.64 16.57 16.29
CA PRO A 96 14.10 15.50 15.46
C PRO A 96 14.52 15.80 14.01
N PRO A 97 14.92 14.80 13.22
CA PRO A 97 15.19 15.01 11.82
C PRO A 97 13.99 15.71 11.22
N SER A 98 14.22 16.88 10.63
CA SER A 98 13.26 17.64 9.81
C SER A 98 12.90 16.88 8.52
N GLY A 99 12.80 15.55 8.58
CA GLY A 99 12.05 14.73 7.63
C GLY A 99 10.67 14.50 8.20
N LYS A 100 9.79 15.52 8.12
CA LYS A 100 8.34 15.48 8.38
C LYS A 100 7.90 14.26 9.22
N GLY A 101 8.22 14.31 10.51
CA GLY A 101 7.65 13.43 11.50
C GLY A 101 6.15 13.73 11.63
N ILE A 102 5.33 12.69 11.57
CA ILE A 102 3.89 12.73 11.85
C ILE A 102 3.74 12.99 13.35
N GLY A 103 3.80 14.27 13.71
CA GLY A 103 3.63 14.78 15.06
C GLY A 103 3.13 16.21 14.94
N SER A 104 1.81 16.38 15.07
CA SER A 104 1.18 17.68 15.38
C SER A 104 1.26 18.78 14.32
N GLU A 105 1.34 18.46 13.04
CA GLU A 105 1.08 19.45 11.98
C GLU A 105 -0.41 19.43 11.63
N LYS A 106 -1.08 20.55 11.95
CA LYS A 106 -2.42 21.05 11.55
C LYS A 106 -3.21 20.15 10.59
N PRO A 107 -4.53 19.94 10.79
CA PRO A 107 -5.35 19.05 9.97
C PRO A 107 -5.07 19.34 8.49
N GLN A 108 -4.24 18.50 7.88
CA GLN A 108 -4.00 18.54 6.47
C GLN A 108 -5.34 18.20 5.86
N ASP A 109 -5.82 19.12 5.02
CA ASP A 109 -7.11 19.11 4.34
C ASP A 109 -7.54 17.67 4.04
N ILE A 110 -8.39 17.10 4.89
CA ILE A 110 -8.85 15.74 4.73
C ILE A 110 -9.65 15.76 3.43
N PRO A 111 -9.24 14.99 2.40
CA PRO A 111 -9.97 15.00 1.14
C PRO A 111 -11.46 14.77 1.39
N GLU A 112 -12.30 15.59 0.76
CA GLU A 112 -13.73 15.61 1.05
C GLU A 112 -14.40 14.25 0.86
N PHE A 113 -13.85 13.41 -0.02
CA PHE A 113 -14.31 12.04 -0.27
C PHE A 113 -14.01 11.04 0.86
N PHE A 114 -13.30 11.43 1.93
CA PHE A 114 -13.10 10.58 3.11
C PHE A 114 -14.05 10.92 4.27
N ASN A 115 -14.47 9.90 5.01
CA ASN A 115 -15.02 10.06 6.34
C ASN A 115 -13.86 10.40 7.30
N SER A 116 -13.89 11.61 7.86
CA SER A 116 -12.81 12.12 8.72
C SER A 116 -12.64 11.33 10.01
N GLU A 117 -13.75 10.93 10.65
CA GLU A 117 -13.71 10.16 11.90
C GLU A 117 -13.11 8.77 11.68
N VAL A 118 -13.50 8.10 10.58
CA VAL A 118 -12.92 6.79 10.21
C VAL A 118 -11.45 6.94 9.85
N LEU A 119 -11.07 7.96 9.08
CA LEU A 119 -9.67 8.21 8.73
C LEU A 119 -8.82 8.46 9.98
N GLU A 120 -9.31 9.26 10.93
CA GLU A 120 -8.63 9.56 12.19
C GLU A 120 -8.48 8.31 13.06
N ALA A 121 -9.54 7.50 13.20
CA ALA A 121 -9.49 6.24 13.94
C ALA A 121 -8.49 5.25 13.34
N VAL A 122 -8.50 5.09 12.00
CA VAL A 122 -7.53 4.23 11.28
C VAL A 122 -6.11 4.75 11.47
N SER A 123 -5.90 6.06 11.34
CA SER A 123 -4.58 6.68 11.52
C SER A 123 -4.06 6.51 12.94
N GLY A 124 -4.94 6.63 13.95
CA GLY A 124 -4.62 6.37 15.35
C GLY A 124 -4.18 4.91 15.58
N ALA A 125 -4.95 3.95 15.06
CA ALA A 125 -4.62 2.52 15.17
C ALA A 125 -3.30 2.17 14.46
N VAL A 126 -3.07 2.69 13.25
CA VAL A 126 -1.80 2.50 12.53
C VAL A 126 -0.63 3.10 13.30
N SER A 127 -0.81 4.28 13.90
CA SER A 127 0.23 4.93 14.72
C SER A 127 0.55 4.12 15.97
N GLU A 128 -0.47 3.56 16.63
CA GLU A 128 -0.29 2.68 17.78
C GLU A 128 0.54 1.45 17.43
N ILE A 129 0.24 0.79 16.31
CA ILE A 129 1.03 -0.35 15.81
C ILE A 129 2.44 0.10 15.42
N ALA A 130 2.60 1.26 14.79
CA ALA A 130 3.91 1.76 14.39
C ALA A 130 4.83 2.03 15.60
N ARG A 131 4.28 2.42 16.75
CA ARG A 131 5.05 2.60 17.99
C ARG A 131 5.70 1.31 18.47
N SER A 132 5.10 0.13 18.23
CA SER A 132 5.70 -1.14 18.63
C SER A 132 6.92 -1.53 17.80
N ALA A 133 7.12 -0.90 16.64
CA ALA A 133 8.27 -1.11 15.77
C ALA A 133 9.41 -0.09 16.01
N VAL A 134 9.26 0.82 16.99
CA VAL A 134 10.30 1.81 17.32
C VAL A 134 11.57 1.10 17.80
N GLY A 135 12.71 1.52 17.27
CA GLY A 135 14.03 0.95 17.61
C GLY A 135 14.42 -0.28 16.79
N PHE A 136 13.55 -0.77 15.90
CA PHE A 136 13.85 -1.90 15.02
C PHE A 136 13.84 -1.50 13.55
N ASP A 137 14.87 -1.93 12.83
CA ASP A 137 14.80 -2.02 11.37
C ASP A 137 13.67 -2.98 10.99
N HIS A 138 12.75 -2.52 10.13
CA HIS A 138 11.64 -3.35 9.67
C HIS A 138 11.24 -2.99 8.25
N PHE A 139 10.50 -3.88 7.61
CA PHE A 139 9.90 -3.64 6.30
C PHE A 139 8.43 -3.28 6.47
N GLY A 140 8.04 -2.15 5.89
CA GLY A 140 6.64 -1.91 5.56
C GLY A 140 6.32 -2.65 4.27
N THR A 141 5.18 -3.34 4.21
CA THR A 141 4.78 -4.08 3.01
C THR A 141 3.41 -3.60 2.55
N THR A 142 3.22 -3.47 1.23
CA THR A 142 1.91 -3.34 0.59
C THR A 142 1.84 -4.40 -0.50
N SER A 143 0.85 -5.28 -0.45
CA SER A 143 0.71 -6.37 -1.42
C SER A 143 -0.70 -6.41 -2.01
N CYS A 144 -0.79 -6.71 -3.30
CA CYS A 144 -2.03 -6.88 -4.05
C CYS A 144 -1.85 -8.08 -4.98
N GLY A 145 -2.81 -9.00 -5.01
CA GLY A 145 -2.70 -10.22 -5.81
C GLY A 145 -4.04 -10.53 -6.46
N GLN A 146 -3.99 -11.09 -7.66
CA GLN A 146 -5.16 -11.71 -8.25
C GLN A 146 -5.44 -13.01 -7.50
N ARG A 147 -6.70 -13.27 -7.19
CA ARG A 147 -7.11 -14.64 -6.86
C ARG A 147 -7.00 -15.43 -8.15
N SER A 148 -6.13 -16.44 -8.17
CA SER A 148 -6.19 -17.46 -9.23
C SER A 148 -7.64 -17.97 -9.32
N PRO A 149 -8.19 -18.22 -10.53
CA PRO A 149 -9.48 -18.86 -10.65
C PRO A 149 -9.49 -20.13 -9.81
N PRO A 150 -10.59 -20.45 -9.09
CA PRO A 150 -10.63 -21.56 -8.16
C PRO A 150 -10.41 -22.89 -8.89
N MET A 151 -9.16 -23.35 -8.92
CA MET A 151 -8.83 -24.76 -9.11
C MET A 151 -9.24 -25.48 -7.83
N LEU A 152 -10.34 -26.22 -7.93
CA LEU A 152 -10.96 -27.11 -6.96
C LEU A 152 -9.99 -27.71 -5.92
N THR A 153 -9.67 -26.98 -4.84
CA THR A 153 -9.26 -27.54 -3.57
C THR A 153 -9.55 -26.53 -2.46
N LYS A 154 -10.40 -26.92 -1.50
CA LYS A 154 -10.69 -26.17 -0.28
C LYS A 154 -9.39 -26.07 0.55
N ARG A 155 -8.66 -24.97 0.45
CA ARG A 155 -7.74 -24.54 1.53
C ARG A 155 -7.48 -23.05 1.48
N GLU A 156 -7.88 -22.40 2.57
CA GLU A 156 -7.54 -21.06 3.07
C GLU A 156 -7.28 -19.93 2.07
N GLN A 157 -8.30 -19.06 1.94
CA GLN A 157 -8.18 -17.73 1.37
C GLN A 157 -7.78 -16.74 2.48
N SER A 158 -6.49 -16.45 2.65
CA SER A 158 -6.06 -15.31 3.49
C SER A 158 -5.27 -14.31 2.65
N SER A 159 -5.88 -13.16 2.37
CA SER A 159 -5.19 -11.99 1.85
C SER A 159 -4.73 -11.15 3.04
N HIS A 160 -3.45 -11.23 3.40
CA HIS A 160 -2.83 -10.22 4.26
C HIS A 160 -2.43 -9.02 3.39
N ILE A 161 -3.25 -7.97 3.41
CA ILE A 161 -2.86 -6.64 2.89
C ILE A 161 -2.44 -5.82 4.11
N SER A 162 -1.14 -5.73 4.36
CA SER A 162 -0.58 -4.87 5.42
C SER A 162 -0.53 -3.40 4.98
N ALA A 163 -0.81 -2.52 5.95
CA ALA A 163 -0.68 -1.06 6.00
C ALA A 163 -1.23 -0.21 4.82
N LEU A 164 -2.27 0.58 5.12
CA LEU A 164 -2.56 1.81 4.39
C LEU A 164 -1.39 2.78 4.54
N SER A 165 -0.55 2.93 3.51
CA SER A 165 0.27 4.14 3.36
C SER A 165 -0.43 5.08 2.39
N LEU A 166 -1.51 5.73 2.83
CA LEU A 166 -2.05 6.89 2.13
C LEU A 166 -1.14 8.08 2.45
N ARG A 167 -0.14 8.36 1.61
CA ARG A 167 0.51 9.67 1.62
C ARG A 167 -0.43 10.65 0.92
N PRO A 168 -0.81 11.79 1.52
CA PRO A 168 -1.44 12.84 0.73
C PRO A 168 -0.46 13.31 -0.34
N VAL A 169 -0.94 13.32 -1.60
CA VAL A 169 -0.26 13.94 -2.73
C VAL A 169 -0.29 15.45 -2.50
N GLY A 170 0.74 15.98 -1.85
CA GLY A 170 0.94 17.42 -1.74
C GLY A 170 1.25 17.98 -3.13
N LYS A 171 0.39 18.88 -3.62
CA LYS A 171 0.71 19.73 -4.79
C LYS A 171 1.97 20.53 -4.46
N GLY A 172 3.06 20.24 -5.16
CA GLY A 172 4.18 21.17 -5.35
C GLY A 172 3.80 22.27 -6.33
#